data_AF-A0A5J4PLT8-F1
#
_entry.id   AF-A0A5J4PLT8-F1
#
_cell.length_a   1.000
_cell.length_b   1.000
_cell.length_c   1.000
_cell.angle_alpha   90.00
_cell.angle_beta   90.00
_cell.angle_gamma   90.00
#
_symmetry.space_group_name_H-M   'P 1'
#
loop_
_entity.id
_entity.type
_entity.pdbx_description
1 polymer ?
#
loop_
_entity_poly.entity_id
_entity_poly.type
_entity_poly.pdbx_seq_one_letter_code
_entity_poly.pdbx_strand_id
1 'polypeptide(L)'
;DVYLNDTQILEADNMFRRWTVDIKDKVKPKDNTLKVYFHSPIKVDLPKWNAMPYRYEASNDQSENGGLLDMKLSVFTRKAGYHYGWDWGPRLVTSGIWRPIFIEGWSGAVINDVQFIQHSVTTKIAKVSALIEVTADNDINNSIINIIDNDSQTTFGSIKANLKKGLNQIAVDFTIKNPQLWWSNGLGKPHLYKMKTVLSCSSKKTIDSKTAKIGIRSIKLINEEDKQGKSFYFELNGVPVFAKGANYIPCDNFLPRVTKEKYKKTILDAVNVNMNMLRVWGGGIYEDDYFYDLCDEYGILVWQDFMFACSMYP
;
A
#
# COMPACT_ATOMS: atom_id res chain seq x y z
N ASP A 1 -4.78 -22.62 -0.15
CA ASP A 1 -3.71 -23.37 -0.84
C ASP A 1 -3.73 -23.11 -2.34
N VAL A 2 -2.55 -23.04 -2.95
CA VAL A 2 -2.38 -22.81 -4.39
C VAL A 2 -1.55 -23.94 -4.98
N TYR A 3 -2.03 -24.50 -6.09
CA TYR A 3 -1.39 -25.58 -6.81
C TYR A 3 -1.14 -25.17 -8.26
N LEU A 4 0.07 -25.45 -8.75
CA LEU A 4 0.41 -25.33 -10.17
C LEU A 4 0.78 -26.72 -10.67
N ASN A 5 0.09 -27.20 -11.70
CA ASN A 5 0.29 -28.54 -12.27
C ASN A 5 0.29 -29.63 -11.18
N ASP A 6 -0.70 -29.57 -10.28
CA ASP A 6 -0.91 -30.48 -9.14
C ASP A 6 0.17 -30.44 -8.05
N THR A 7 1.18 -29.59 -8.18
CA THR A 7 2.17 -29.33 -7.13
C THR A 7 1.74 -28.13 -6.28
N GLN A 8 1.68 -28.29 -4.96
CA GLN A 8 1.42 -27.16 -4.07
C GLN A 8 2.60 -26.17 -4.12
N ILE A 9 2.31 -24.92 -4.43
CA ILE A 9 3.32 -23.86 -4.56
C ILE A 9 3.25 -22.82 -3.46
N LEU A 10 2.10 -22.67 -2.82
CA LEU A 10 1.88 -21.64 -1.81
C LEU A 10 0.76 -22.04 -0.86
N GLU A 11 0.98 -21.76 0.42
CA GLU A 11 -0.04 -21.64 1.45
C GLU A 11 -0.09 -20.17 1.90
N ALA A 12 -1.29 -19.61 2.03
CA ALA A 12 -1.48 -18.18 2.30
C ALA A 12 -2.60 -18.00 3.32
N ASP A 13 -2.36 -17.14 4.30
CA ASP A 13 -3.19 -16.99 5.51
C ASP A 13 -3.55 -15.52 5.81
N ASN A 14 -3.21 -14.60 4.93
CA ASN A 14 -3.36 -13.16 5.16
C ASN A 14 -3.87 -12.46 3.90
N MET A 15 -5.06 -11.87 4.01
CA MET A 15 -5.74 -11.14 2.94
C MET A 15 -4.94 -9.92 2.48
N PHE A 16 -4.15 -9.32 3.38
CA PHE A 16 -3.46 -8.04 3.16
C PHE A 16 -2.02 -8.19 2.65
N ARG A 17 -1.57 -9.41 2.38
CA ARG A 17 -0.22 -9.67 1.87
C ARG A 17 -0.20 -9.95 0.38
N ARG A 18 0.88 -9.50 -0.26
CA ARG A 18 1.31 -10.03 -1.55
C ARG A 18 2.11 -11.31 -1.33
N TRP A 19 1.86 -12.31 -2.15
CA TRP A 19 2.56 -13.59 -2.13
C TRP A 19 3.25 -13.79 -3.47
N THR A 20 4.57 -13.94 -3.45
CA THR A 20 5.40 -14.18 -4.64
C THR A 20 6.06 -15.54 -4.49
N VAL A 21 6.01 -16.36 -5.54
CA VAL A 21 6.60 -17.70 -5.57
C VAL A 21 7.31 -17.94 -6.89
N ASP A 22 8.51 -18.53 -6.82
CA ASP A 22 9.22 -18.96 -8.02
C ASP A 22 8.54 -20.21 -8.61
N ILE A 23 8.12 -20.07 -9.86
CA ILE A 23 7.42 -21.10 -10.63
C ILE A 23 8.24 -21.61 -11.82
N LYS A 24 9.47 -21.13 -12.05
CA LYS A 24 10.25 -21.42 -13.27
C LYS A 24 10.40 -22.91 -13.53
N ASP A 25 10.71 -23.70 -12.51
CA ASP A 25 10.89 -25.15 -12.63
C ASP A 25 9.57 -25.94 -12.56
N LYS A 26 8.43 -25.26 -12.40
CA LYS A 26 7.11 -25.86 -12.21
C LYS A 26 6.18 -25.63 -13.40
N VAL A 27 6.48 -24.64 -14.23
CA VAL A 27 5.73 -24.33 -15.45
C VAL A 27 6.14 -25.23 -16.61
N LYS A 28 5.15 -25.59 -17.43
CA LYS A 28 5.31 -26.29 -18.71
C LYS A 28 5.28 -25.28 -19.86
N PRO A 29 5.77 -25.62 -21.07
CA PRO A 29 5.67 -24.73 -22.24
C PRO A 29 4.23 -24.35 -22.62
N LYS A 30 3.25 -25.22 -22.33
CA LYS A 30 1.82 -25.02 -22.59
C LYS A 30 0.97 -25.80 -21.59
N ASP A 31 -0.33 -25.52 -21.59
CA ASP A 31 -1.35 -26.29 -20.87
C ASP A 31 -1.11 -26.39 -19.35
N ASN A 32 -0.62 -25.28 -18.75
CA ASN A 32 -0.48 -25.17 -17.30
C ASN A 32 -1.85 -25.02 -16.63
N THR A 33 -2.01 -25.66 -15.48
CA THR A 33 -3.23 -25.52 -14.66
C THR A 33 -2.89 -24.92 -13.30
N LEU A 34 -3.50 -23.76 -13.00
CA LEU A 34 -3.46 -23.14 -11.68
C LEU A 34 -4.78 -23.44 -10.93
N LYS A 35 -4.69 -24.08 -9.77
CA LYS A 35 -5.83 -24.35 -8.88
C LYS A 35 -5.64 -23.58 -7.58
N VAL A 36 -6.69 -22.88 -7.14
CA VAL A 36 -6.69 -22.17 -5.85
C VAL A 36 -7.83 -22.71 -5.02
N TYR A 37 -7.49 -23.26 -3.85
CA TYR A 37 -8.46 -23.76 -2.88
C TYR A 37 -8.54 -22.78 -1.70
N PHE A 38 -9.72 -22.20 -1.52
CA PHE A 38 -10.01 -21.29 -0.41
C PHE A 38 -10.68 -22.06 0.73
N HIS A 39 -9.96 -22.22 1.83
CA HIS A 39 -10.55 -22.72 3.06
C HIS A 39 -11.53 -21.70 3.63
N SER A 40 -12.63 -22.18 4.23
CA SER A 40 -13.54 -21.29 4.96
C SER A 40 -12.83 -20.80 6.22
N PRO A 41 -12.67 -19.47 6.43
CA PRO A 41 -12.00 -18.97 7.62
C PRO A 41 -12.75 -19.37 8.90
N ILE A 42 -14.08 -19.48 8.83
CA ILE A 42 -14.90 -20.01 9.94
C ILE A 42 -14.47 -21.42 10.34
N LYS A 43 -14.32 -22.33 9.37
CA LYS A 43 -13.93 -23.72 9.64
C LYS A 43 -12.49 -23.83 10.16
N VAL A 44 -11.59 -22.98 9.65
CA VAL A 44 -10.18 -22.96 10.05
C VAL A 44 -10.00 -22.42 11.47
N ASP A 45 -10.76 -21.38 11.83
CA ASP A 45 -10.56 -20.67 13.10
C ASP A 45 -11.42 -21.19 14.24
N LEU A 46 -12.50 -21.93 13.96
CA LEU A 46 -13.34 -22.53 15.00
C LEU A 46 -12.56 -23.45 15.97
N PRO A 47 -11.65 -24.34 15.51
CA PRO A 47 -10.78 -25.08 16.42
C PRO A 47 -9.88 -24.19 17.29
N LYS A 48 -9.40 -23.05 16.76
CA LYS A 48 -8.59 -22.09 17.52
C LYS A 48 -9.41 -21.46 18.65
N TRP A 49 -10.65 -21.07 18.37
CA TRP A 49 -11.58 -20.56 19.38
C TRP A 49 -11.89 -21.60 20.46
N ASN A 50 -12.15 -22.86 20.08
CA ASN A 50 -12.42 -23.95 21.01
C ASN A 50 -11.23 -24.26 21.93
N ALA A 51 -10.01 -24.11 21.43
CA ALA A 51 -8.79 -24.39 22.18
C ALA A 51 -8.42 -23.29 23.20
N MET A 52 -9.03 -22.11 23.11
CA MET A 52 -8.71 -21.00 24.00
C MET A 52 -9.32 -21.20 25.40
N PRO A 53 -8.59 -20.91 26.49
CA PRO A 53 -9.13 -20.96 27.84
C PRO A 53 -9.95 -19.71 28.22
N TYR A 54 -9.95 -18.69 27.36
CA TYR A 54 -10.71 -17.45 27.51
C TYR A 54 -11.32 -17.03 26.15
N ARG A 55 -12.07 -15.93 26.13
CA ARG A 55 -12.74 -15.41 24.93
C ARG A 55 -12.32 -13.96 24.71
N TYR A 56 -11.89 -13.63 23.50
CA TYR A 56 -11.62 -12.24 23.12
C TYR A 56 -12.92 -11.49 22.92
N GLU A 57 -12.95 -10.25 23.40
CA GLU A 57 -14.04 -9.34 23.09
C GLU A 57 -13.90 -8.83 21.66
N ALA A 58 -14.89 -9.18 20.84
CA ALA A 58 -15.00 -8.76 19.45
C ALA A 58 -16.47 -8.46 19.12
N SER A 59 -16.99 -7.39 19.74
CA SER A 59 -18.41 -7.02 19.67
C SER A 59 -18.94 -6.80 18.26
N ASN A 60 -18.07 -6.47 17.31
CA ASN A 60 -18.46 -6.22 15.92
C ASN A 60 -18.59 -7.50 15.08
N ASP A 61 -18.02 -8.61 15.51
CA ASP A 61 -18.23 -9.90 14.84
C ASP A 61 -19.67 -10.34 15.11
N GLN A 62 -20.55 -10.22 14.12
CA GLN A 62 -21.96 -10.57 14.21
C GLN A 62 -22.18 -12.08 14.00
N SER A 63 -21.42 -12.91 14.70
CA SER A 63 -21.42 -14.38 14.60
C SER A 63 -22.83 -15.00 14.69
N GLU A 64 -23.75 -14.36 15.43
CA GLU A 64 -25.15 -14.76 15.56
C GLU A 64 -25.84 -14.81 14.18
N ASN A 65 -25.60 -13.80 13.34
CA ASN A 65 -26.14 -13.71 11.97
C ASN A 65 -25.56 -14.80 11.05
N GLY A 66 -24.47 -15.44 11.45
CA GLY A 66 -23.83 -16.54 10.73
C GLY A 66 -24.15 -17.92 11.30
N GLY A 67 -25.07 -18.05 12.26
CA GLY A 67 -25.40 -19.32 12.91
C GLY A 67 -24.31 -19.84 13.87
N LEU A 68 -23.40 -18.97 14.30
CA LEU A 68 -22.28 -19.31 15.20
C LEU A 68 -22.52 -18.85 16.65
N LEU A 69 -23.71 -18.31 16.95
CA LEU A 69 -24.06 -17.79 18.28
C LEU A 69 -22.97 -16.82 18.78
N ASP A 70 -22.36 -17.07 19.94
CA ASP A 70 -21.35 -16.24 20.59
C ASP A 70 -19.90 -16.52 20.13
N MET A 71 -19.70 -17.43 19.16
CA MET A 71 -18.37 -17.78 18.67
C MET A 71 -17.80 -16.71 17.74
N LYS A 72 -17.14 -15.70 18.33
CA LYS A 72 -16.43 -14.61 17.63
C LYS A 72 -15.09 -15.11 17.08
N LEU A 73 -14.95 -15.19 15.75
CA LEU A 73 -13.80 -15.79 15.08
C LEU A 73 -12.92 -14.79 14.32
N SER A 74 -13.41 -13.56 14.09
CA SER A 74 -12.73 -12.54 13.29
C SER A 74 -11.30 -12.22 13.75
N VAL A 75 -11.05 -12.30 15.06
CA VAL A 75 -9.76 -11.96 15.67
C VAL A 75 -8.64 -12.94 15.35
N PHE A 76 -8.96 -14.16 14.93
CA PHE A 76 -7.97 -15.21 14.63
C PHE A 76 -7.48 -15.19 13.17
N THR A 77 -8.06 -14.32 12.34
CA THR A 77 -7.71 -14.21 10.92
C THR A 77 -7.20 -12.82 10.56
N ARG A 78 -6.22 -12.75 9.65
CA ARG A 78 -5.83 -11.50 9.00
C ARG A 78 -6.68 -11.29 7.74
N LYS A 79 -7.93 -10.90 7.98
CA LYS A 79 -8.97 -10.59 6.98
C LYS A 79 -9.68 -9.29 7.36
N ALA A 80 -10.27 -8.60 6.39
CA ALA A 80 -11.06 -7.40 6.65
C ALA A 80 -12.15 -7.66 7.72
N GLY A 81 -12.12 -6.89 8.81
CA GLY A 81 -12.97 -7.10 9.97
C GLY A 81 -14.45 -6.98 9.63
N TYR A 82 -14.81 -6.00 8.80
CA TYR A 82 -16.20 -5.75 8.40
C TYR A 82 -16.87 -6.91 7.65
N HIS A 83 -16.11 -7.85 7.08
CA HIS A 83 -16.69 -9.07 6.48
C HIS A 83 -17.45 -9.92 7.51
N TYR A 84 -17.10 -9.82 8.80
CA TYR A 84 -17.76 -10.54 9.89
C TYR A 84 -19.04 -9.83 10.37
N GLY A 85 -19.42 -8.72 9.73
CA GLY A 85 -20.49 -7.83 10.15
C GLY A 85 -19.93 -6.56 10.79
N TRP A 86 -20.76 -5.52 10.81
CA TRP A 86 -20.52 -4.30 11.57
C TRP A 86 -21.86 -3.60 11.85
N ASP A 87 -21.90 -2.61 12.73
CA ASP A 87 -23.16 -1.88 13.05
C ASP A 87 -23.84 -1.22 11.83
N TRP A 88 -23.09 -1.00 10.74
CA TRP A 88 -23.57 -0.45 9.47
C TRP A 88 -23.54 -1.44 8.29
N GLY A 89 -23.06 -2.68 8.49
CA GLY A 89 -22.77 -3.62 7.39
C GLY A 89 -23.18 -5.06 7.68
N PRO A 90 -23.65 -5.82 6.67
CA PRO A 90 -24.04 -7.21 6.87
C PRO A 90 -22.83 -8.12 7.12
N ARG A 91 -23.07 -9.29 7.73
CA ARG A 91 -22.07 -10.36 7.81
C ARG A 91 -21.97 -11.09 6.47
N LEU A 92 -20.91 -10.82 5.72
CA LEU A 92 -20.60 -11.47 4.44
C LEU A 92 -19.14 -11.94 4.41
N VAL A 93 -18.88 -13.12 5.01
CA VAL A 93 -17.53 -13.71 5.12
C VAL A 93 -17.10 -14.35 3.81
N THR A 94 -16.87 -13.52 2.80
CA THR A 94 -16.52 -13.95 1.43
C THR A 94 -15.11 -14.55 1.33
N SER A 95 -14.88 -15.35 0.28
CA SER A 95 -13.57 -15.87 -0.12
C SER A 95 -13.39 -15.72 -1.63
N GLY A 96 -12.16 -15.49 -2.08
CA GLY A 96 -11.86 -15.42 -3.50
C GLY A 96 -10.55 -14.71 -3.79
N ILE A 97 -10.18 -14.73 -5.08
CA ILE A 97 -9.06 -13.95 -5.62
C ILE A 97 -9.53 -12.50 -5.71
N TRP A 98 -9.21 -11.69 -4.71
CA TRP A 98 -9.72 -10.33 -4.58
C TRP A 98 -8.82 -9.25 -5.21
N ARG A 99 -7.58 -9.62 -5.59
CA ARG A 99 -6.62 -8.79 -6.32
C ARG A 99 -6.02 -9.58 -7.50
N PRO A 100 -5.48 -8.90 -8.52
CA PRO A 100 -4.93 -9.56 -9.71
C PRO A 100 -3.83 -10.59 -9.41
N ILE A 101 -3.73 -11.58 -10.29
CA ILE A 101 -2.63 -12.57 -10.33
C ILE A 101 -1.82 -12.30 -11.59
N PHE A 102 -0.50 -12.28 -11.45
CA PHE A 102 0.43 -12.04 -12.55
C PHE A 102 1.43 -13.19 -12.66
N ILE A 103 1.93 -13.41 -13.87
CA ILE A 103 3.15 -14.17 -14.11
C ILE A 103 4.18 -13.15 -14.60
N GLU A 104 5.28 -13.03 -13.87
CA GLU A 104 6.34 -12.08 -14.17
C GLU A 104 7.58 -12.84 -14.61
N GLY A 105 8.13 -12.47 -15.77
CA GLY A 105 9.37 -13.01 -16.30
C GLY A 105 10.31 -11.86 -16.66
N TRP A 106 11.58 -11.99 -16.29
CA TRP A 106 12.61 -10.98 -16.55
C TRP A 106 13.97 -11.65 -16.78
N SER A 107 14.95 -10.88 -17.24
CA SER A 107 16.35 -11.33 -17.43
C SER A 107 17.29 -10.17 -17.20
N GLY A 108 18.53 -10.45 -16.79
CA GLY A 108 19.51 -9.44 -16.41
C GLY A 108 19.24 -8.87 -15.02
N ALA A 109 18.41 -7.84 -14.93
CA ALA A 109 18.01 -7.27 -13.65
C ALA A 109 16.63 -6.61 -13.71
N VAL A 110 15.96 -6.55 -12.56
CA VAL A 110 14.64 -5.94 -12.39
C VAL A 110 14.63 -5.06 -11.15
N ILE A 111 14.01 -3.89 -11.24
CA ILE A 111 13.76 -2.98 -10.12
C ILE A 111 12.52 -3.47 -9.39
N ASN A 112 12.68 -4.10 -8.22
CA ASN A 112 11.57 -4.57 -7.40
C ASN A 112 10.84 -3.38 -6.79
N ASP A 113 11.59 -2.45 -6.20
CA ASP A 113 11.03 -1.29 -5.51
C ASP A 113 11.89 -0.04 -5.55
N VAL A 114 11.22 1.12 -5.42
CA VAL A 114 11.86 2.43 -5.28
C VAL A 114 11.09 3.23 -4.23
N GLN A 115 11.75 3.50 -3.09
CA GLN A 115 11.24 4.36 -2.04
C GLN A 115 11.95 5.71 -2.06
N PHE A 116 11.20 6.81 -2.17
CA PHE A 116 11.74 8.16 -2.07
C PHE A 116 11.59 8.69 -0.64
N ILE A 117 12.69 8.73 0.11
CA ILE A 117 12.75 9.24 1.47
C ILE A 117 13.05 10.74 1.44
N GLN A 118 12.15 11.55 1.98
CA GLN A 118 12.29 13.01 2.06
C GLN A 118 12.86 13.40 3.43
N HIS A 119 14.18 13.57 3.52
CA HIS A 119 14.87 13.85 4.79
C HIS A 119 14.58 15.24 5.32
N SER A 120 14.53 16.24 4.44
CA SER A 120 14.16 17.60 4.82
C SER A 120 13.53 18.33 3.64
N VAL A 121 12.42 19.03 3.87
CA VAL A 121 11.70 19.77 2.84
C VAL A 121 11.39 21.18 3.33
N THR A 122 11.77 22.16 2.52
CA THR A 122 11.47 23.59 2.68
C THR A 122 11.09 24.18 1.32
N THR A 123 10.65 25.44 1.30
CA THR A 123 10.37 26.15 0.04
C THR A 123 11.61 26.38 -0.84
N LYS A 124 12.83 26.33 -0.27
CA LYS A 124 14.08 26.56 -1.02
C LYS A 124 14.78 25.26 -1.44
N ILE A 125 14.60 24.19 -0.69
CA ILE A 125 15.36 22.96 -0.88
C ILE A 125 14.60 21.74 -0.34
N ALA A 126 14.64 20.64 -1.09
CA ALA A 126 14.28 19.31 -0.62
C ALA A 126 15.46 18.35 -0.77
N LYS A 127 15.83 17.66 0.31
CA LYS A 127 16.86 16.60 0.32
C LYS A 127 16.16 15.25 0.31
N VAL A 128 16.48 14.43 -0.67
CA VAL A 128 15.76 13.17 -0.94
C VAL A 128 16.77 12.05 -1.19
N SER A 129 16.46 10.85 -0.71
CA SER A 129 17.13 9.60 -1.09
C SER A 129 16.16 8.71 -1.84
N ALA A 130 16.55 8.20 -3.01
CA ALA A 130 15.86 7.05 -3.61
C ALA A 130 16.54 5.77 -3.13
N LEU A 131 15.83 4.97 -2.31
CA LEU A 131 16.23 3.62 -1.94
C LEU A 131 15.65 2.65 -2.96
N ILE A 132 16.51 1.89 -3.62
CA ILE A 132 16.16 1.09 -4.79
C ILE A 132 16.53 -0.36 -4.50
N GLU A 133 15.56 -1.24 -4.66
CA GLU A 133 15.75 -2.69 -4.59
C GLU A 133 15.83 -3.26 -5.99
N VAL A 134 16.96 -3.91 -6.32
CA VAL A 134 17.19 -4.51 -7.63
C VAL A 134 17.54 -5.98 -7.47
N THR A 135 16.81 -6.87 -8.15
CA THR A 135 17.20 -8.27 -8.27
C THR A 135 17.96 -8.46 -9.58
N ALA A 136 19.15 -9.06 -9.54
CA ALA A 136 19.92 -9.43 -10.73
C ALA A 136 20.07 -10.95 -10.86
N ASP A 137 19.99 -11.50 -12.07
CA ASP A 137 20.17 -12.94 -12.33
C ASP A 137 21.65 -13.33 -12.52
N ASN A 138 22.52 -12.36 -12.78
CA ASN A 138 23.97 -12.47 -12.81
C ASN A 138 24.66 -11.20 -12.24
N ASP A 139 25.99 -11.27 -12.04
CA ASP A 139 26.77 -10.09 -11.70
C ASP A 139 26.79 -9.11 -12.89
N ILE A 140 26.47 -7.83 -12.65
CA ILE A 140 26.44 -6.78 -13.68
C ILE A 140 27.33 -5.63 -13.24
N ASN A 141 28.44 -5.44 -13.96
CA ASN A 141 29.38 -4.36 -13.66
C ASN A 141 29.04 -3.07 -14.42
N ASN A 142 29.41 -1.93 -13.84
CA ASN A 142 29.25 -0.61 -14.45
C ASN A 142 27.80 -0.28 -14.87
N SER A 143 26.82 -0.73 -14.07
CA SER A 143 25.44 -0.28 -14.24
C SER A 143 25.30 1.18 -13.83
N ILE A 144 24.38 1.89 -14.45
CA ILE A 144 24.05 3.29 -14.15
C ILE A 144 22.60 3.36 -13.74
N ILE A 145 22.34 4.01 -12.61
CA ILE A 145 21.00 4.28 -12.12
C ILE A 145 20.79 5.78 -12.16
N ASN A 146 19.74 6.22 -12.85
CA ASN A 146 19.36 7.63 -12.94
C ASN A 146 17.98 7.86 -12.34
N ILE A 147 17.83 8.95 -11.59
CA ILE A 147 16.54 9.47 -11.10
C ILE A 147 16.20 10.71 -11.93
N ILE A 148 15.12 10.61 -12.71
CA ILE A 148 14.75 11.61 -13.71
C ILE A 148 13.32 12.06 -13.43
N ASP A 149 13.05 13.37 -13.46
CA ASP A 149 11.67 13.84 -13.59
C ASP A 149 11.20 13.62 -15.03
N ASN A 150 10.22 12.76 -15.21
CA ASN A 150 9.73 12.36 -16.52
C ASN A 150 9.01 13.49 -17.27
N ASP A 151 8.53 14.53 -16.57
CA ASP A 151 7.88 15.67 -17.22
C ASP A 151 8.90 16.70 -17.72
N SER A 152 9.83 17.15 -16.86
CA SER A 152 10.87 18.13 -17.26
C SER A 152 12.10 17.52 -17.93
N GLN A 153 12.26 16.20 -17.90
CA GLN A 153 13.47 15.45 -18.28
C GLN A 153 14.72 15.82 -17.48
N THR A 154 14.55 16.48 -16.33
CA THR A 154 15.65 16.84 -15.42
C THR A 154 16.16 15.58 -14.71
N THR A 155 17.47 15.34 -14.76
CA THR A 155 18.11 14.29 -13.93
C THR A 155 18.46 14.86 -12.56
N PHE A 156 17.87 14.33 -11.50
CA PHE A 156 18.15 14.76 -10.14
C PHE A 156 19.32 14.01 -9.50
N GLY A 157 19.45 12.72 -9.78
CA GLY A 157 20.47 11.86 -9.19
C GLY A 157 20.98 10.83 -10.18
N SER A 158 22.26 10.49 -10.07
CA SER A 158 22.89 9.44 -10.87
C SER A 158 23.99 8.75 -10.07
N ILE A 159 24.05 7.43 -10.13
CA ILE A 159 25.12 6.63 -9.53
C ILE A 159 25.57 5.51 -10.47
N LYS A 160 26.85 5.15 -10.39
CA LYS A 160 27.37 3.91 -10.94
C LYS A 160 27.36 2.83 -9.86
N ALA A 161 26.79 1.67 -10.18
CA ALA A 161 26.72 0.53 -9.27
C ALA A 161 27.20 -0.76 -9.95
N ASN A 162 27.79 -1.65 -9.17
CA ASN A 162 28.04 -3.03 -9.58
C ASN A 162 27.00 -3.90 -8.86
N LEU A 163 26.14 -4.56 -9.63
CA LEU A 163 25.12 -5.46 -9.09
C LEU A 163 25.72 -6.85 -8.92
N LYS A 164 25.41 -7.49 -7.79
CA LYS A 164 25.65 -8.90 -7.56
C LYS A 164 24.41 -9.71 -7.91
N LYS A 165 24.61 -10.96 -8.34
CA LYS A 165 23.50 -11.90 -8.48
C LYS A 165 22.71 -11.97 -7.17
N GLY A 166 21.38 -11.87 -7.25
CA GLY A 166 20.48 -11.79 -6.12
C GLY A 166 19.99 -10.37 -5.85
N LEU A 167 19.55 -10.11 -4.61
CA LEU A 167 19.00 -8.83 -4.19
C LEU A 167 20.11 -7.81 -3.91
N ASN A 168 19.95 -6.60 -4.44
CA ASN A 168 20.83 -5.46 -4.24
C ASN A 168 20.00 -4.30 -3.70
N GLN A 169 20.55 -3.56 -2.73
CA GLN A 169 19.95 -2.34 -2.19
C GLN A 169 20.88 -1.16 -2.47
N ILE A 170 20.35 -0.14 -3.13
CA ILE A 170 21.14 0.99 -3.63
C ILE A 170 20.45 2.28 -3.22
N ALA A 171 21.22 3.24 -2.69
CA ALA A 171 20.73 4.57 -2.37
C ALA A 171 21.27 5.59 -3.38
N VAL A 172 20.38 6.46 -3.87
CA VAL A 172 20.76 7.63 -4.69
C VAL A 172 20.26 8.88 -3.98
N ASP A 173 21.21 9.64 -3.43
CA ASP A 173 20.91 10.91 -2.77
C ASP A 173 20.91 12.05 -3.79
N PHE A 174 19.91 12.92 -3.68
CA PHE A 174 19.80 14.11 -4.53
C PHE A 174 19.09 15.25 -3.81
N THR A 175 19.14 16.42 -4.46
CA THR A 175 18.55 17.65 -3.94
C THR A 175 17.72 18.32 -5.02
N ILE A 176 16.50 18.72 -4.68
CA ILE A 176 15.65 19.55 -5.53
C ILE A 176 15.73 20.99 -4.99
N LYS A 177 16.25 21.91 -5.81
CA LYS A 177 16.29 23.35 -5.47
C LYS A 177 14.95 23.98 -5.85
N ASN A 178 14.45 24.86 -4.99
CA ASN A 178 13.15 25.54 -5.10
C ASN A 178 12.03 24.55 -5.49
N PRO A 179 11.80 23.48 -4.70
CA PRO A 179 10.86 22.44 -5.07
C PRO A 179 9.43 23.01 -5.14
N GLN A 180 8.70 22.66 -6.19
CA GLN A 180 7.24 22.77 -6.19
C GLN A 180 6.67 21.79 -5.15
N LEU A 181 6.10 22.32 -4.06
CA LEU A 181 5.60 21.53 -2.95
C LEU A 181 4.20 20.96 -3.25
N TRP A 182 3.91 19.81 -2.67
CA TRP A 182 2.55 19.26 -2.59
C TRP A 182 1.80 19.89 -1.43
N TRP A 183 0.58 20.34 -1.69
CA TRP A 183 -0.32 20.94 -0.70
C TRP A 183 -1.67 20.21 -0.70
N SER A 184 -2.30 20.16 0.47
CA SER A 184 -3.65 19.61 0.61
C SER A 184 -4.72 20.58 0.08
N ASN A 185 -5.92 20.03 -0.12
CA ASN A 185 -7.10 20.76 -0.55
C ASN A 185 -7.39 21.94 0.39
N GLY A 186 -7.51 23.13 -0.20
CA GLY A 186 -7.72 24.39 0.52
C GLY A 186 -6.44 25.10 0.98
N LEU A 187 -5.25 24.48 0.90
CA LEU A 187 -3.97 25.13 1.24
C LEU A 187 -3.11 25.47 0.02
N GLY A 188 -3.26 24.75 -1.09
CA GLY A 188 -2.51 25.02 -2.31
C GLY A 188 -2.71 23.97 -3.38
N LYS A 189 -1.82 23.96 -4.38
CA LYS A 189 -1.83 22.96 -5.45
C LYS A 189 -1.12 21.67 -5.00
N PRO A 190 -1.72 20.48 -5.20
CA PRO A 190 -1.08 19.20 -4.93
C PRO A 190 -0.07 18.84 -6.04
N HIS A 191 1.09 19.49 -6.07
CA HIS A 191 2.10 19.20 -7.11
C HIS A 191 2.73 17.81 -6.93
N LEU A 192 2.77 17.03 -8.01
CA LEU A 192 3.34 15.68 -8.05
C LEU A 192 4.41 15.59 -9.13
N TYR A 193 5.64 15.25 -8.75
CA TYR A 193 6.70 14.91 -9.69
C TYR A 193 6.54 13.49 -10.20
N LYS A 194 6.83 13.23 -11.47
CA LYS A 194 6.87 11.88 -12.03
C LYS A 194 8.31 11.38 -12.03
N MET A 195 8.76 10.87 -10.89
CA MET A 195 10.13 10.38 -10.74
C MET A 195 10.28 9.01 -11.41
N LYS A 196 11.06 8.97 -12.48
CA LYS A 196 11.45 7.77 -13.19
C LYS A 196 12.86 7.34 -12.77
N THR A 197 12.95 6.14 -12.22
CA THR A 197 14.21 5.46 -11.93
C THR A 197 14.56 4.58 -13.12
N VAL A 198 15.74 4.80 -13.72
CA VAL A 198 16.19 4.07 -14.91
C VAL A 198 17.48 3.32 -14.58
N LEU A 199 17.45 2.00 -14.67
CA LEU A 199 18.63 1.14 -14.59
C LEU A 199 19.13 0.83 -16.00
N SER A 200 20.39 1.14 -16.29
CA SER A 200 21.02 0.91 -17.60
C SER A 200 22.37 0.20 -17.44
N CYS A 201 22.77 -0.56 -18.45
CA CYS A 201 24.14 -1.11 -18.52
C CYS A 201 25.13 -0.08 -19.10
N SER A 202 26.42 -0.41 -19.07
CA SER A 202 27.51 0.46 -19.56
C SER A 202 27.35 0.92 -21.01
N SER A 203 26.64 0.15 -21.86
CA SER A 203 26.30 0.53 -23.24
C SER A 203 25.18 1.57 -23.35
N LYS A 204 24.70 2.12 -22.22
CA LYS A 204 23.53 3.01 -22.10
C LYS A 204 22.20 2.38 -22.54
N LYS A 205 22.16 1.07 -22.81
CA LYS A 205 20.90 0.34 -23.00
C LYS A 205 20.20 0.20 -21.64
N THR A 206 18.96 0.67 -21.58
CA THR A 206 18.07 0.48 -20.42
C THR A 206 17.80 -1.01 -20.22
N ILE A 207 18.02 -1.47 -18.98
CA ILE A 207 17.67 -2.81 -18.52
C ILE A 207 16.24 -2.80 -18.01
N ASP A 208 15.93 -1.86 -17.12
CA ASP A 208 14.60 -1.72 -16.52
C ASP A 208 14.35 -0.28 -16.06
N SER A 209 13.09 0.09 -15.84
CA SER A 209 12.72 1.37 -15.26
C SER A 209 11.39 1.32 -14.50
N LYS A 210 11.32 2.05 -13.38
CA LYS A 210 10.10 2.21 -12.57
C LYS A 210 9.79 3.69 -12.39
N THR A 211 8.52 4.06 -12.53
CA THR A 211 8.06 5.45 -12.36
C THR A 211 7.14 5.52 -11.14
N ALA A 212 7.33 6.54 -10.31
CA ALA A 212 6.46 6.87 -9.19
C ALA A 212 6.06 8.35 -9.24
N LYS A 213 4.83 8.65 -8.82
CA LYS A 213 4.41 10.03 -8.54
C LYS A 213 4.81 10.36 -7.10
N ILE A 214 5.47 11.50 -6.88
CA ILE A 214 5.83 11.94 -5.53
C ILE A 214 5.41 13.38 -5.27
N GLY A 215 4.73 13.61 -4.16
CA GLY A 215 4.48 14.94 -3.62
C GLY A 215 5.57 15.34 -2.64
N ILE A 216 6.37 16.36 -3.00
CA ILE A 216 7.42 16.88 -2.12
C ILE A 216 6.78 17.73 -1.01
N ARG A 217 6.88 17.27 0.23
CA ARG A 217 6.24 17.93 1.39
C ARG A 217 6.90 17.55 2.70
N SER A 218 6.81 18.42 3.70
CA SER A 218 7.01 18.03 5.10
C SER A 218 5.65 17.89 5.79
N ILE A 219 5.48 16.83 6.57
CA ILE A 219 4.30 16.63 7.41
C ILE A 219 4.78 16.23 8.81
N LYS A 220 4.20 16.86 9.83
CA LYS A 220 4.51 16.58 11.24
C LYS A 220 3.23 16.44 12.04
N LEU A 221 3.21 15.51 12.99
CA LEU A 221 2.22 15.50 14.06
C LEU A 221 2.80 16.34 15.22
N ILE A 222 2.12 17.43 15.54
CA ILE A 222 2.45 18.25 16.70
C ILE A 222 1.65 17.73 17.89
N ASN A 223 2.37 17.34 18.92
CA ASN A 223 1.84 16.76 20.15
C ASN A 223 2.63 17.30 21.34
N GLU A 224 2.42 18.58 21.62
CA GLU A 224 3.19 19.37 22.60
C GLU A 224 2.25 19.90 23.70
N GLU A 225 2.77 20.10 24.91
CA GLU A 225 2.00 20.67 26.01
C GLU A 225 1.60 22.12 25.73
N ASP A 226 0.39 22.49 26.11
CA ASP A 226 -0.12 23.84 26.03
C ASP A 226 -0.98 24.19 27.26
N LYS A 227 -1.61 25.37 27.27
CA LYS A 227 -2.43 25.83 28.39
C LYS A 227 -3.68 24.97 28.66
N GLN A 228 -4.09 24.13 27.71
CA GLN A 228 -5.30 23.28 27.77
C GLN A 228 -4.97 21.79 27.97
N GLY A 229 -3.69 21.42 27.92
CA GLY A 229 -3.23 20.05 28.08
C GLY A 229 -2.14 19.74 27.05
N LYS A 230 -2.48 18.94 26.05
CA LYS A 230 -1.56 18.55 24.98
C LYS A 230 -2.24 18.70 23.62
N SER A 231 -1.61 19.46 22.75
CA SER A 231 -2.07 19.67 21.37
C SER A 231 -2.05 18.36 20.58
N PHE A 232 -2.88 18.25 19.55
CA PHE A 232 -2.83 17.16 18.58
C PHE A 232 -3.29 17.70 17.22
N TYR A 233 -2.34 18.08 16.37
CA TYR A 233 -2.65 18.58 15.04
C TYR A 233 -1.53 18.28 14.05
N PHE A 234 -1.83 18.39 12.76
CA PHE A 234 -0.83 18.20 11.72
C PHE A 234 -0.28 19.55 11.25
N GLU A 235 1.02 19.62 11.02
CA GLU A 235 1.66 20.72 10.30
C GLU A 235 2.07 20.21 8.91
N LEU A 236 1.65 20.90 7.85
CA LEU A 236 2.02 20.61 6.45
C LEU A 236 2.85 21.77 5.91
N ASN A 237 4.10 21.50 5.51
CA ASN A 237 5.03 22.48 4.97
C ASN A 237 5.23 23.73 5.87
N GLY A 238 5.17 23.54 7.19
CA GLY A 238 5.28 24.64 8.17
C GLY A 238 3.96 25.36 8.48
N VAL A 239 2.83 24.88 7.94
CA VAL A 239 1.50 25.47 8.17
C VAL A 239 0.64 24.52 9.01
N PRO A 240 0.13 24.94 10.18
CA PRO A 240 -0.84 24.17 10.95
C PRO A 240 -2.10 23.86 10.13
N VAL A 241 -2.53 22.60 10.13
CA VAL A 241 -3.68 22.10 9.38
C VAL A 241 -4.79 21.73 10.34
N PHE A 242 -5.90 22.46 10.28
CA PHE A 242 -7.15 21.98 10.85
C PHE A 242 -7.72 20.89 9.93
N ALA A 243 -7.75 19.64 10.42
CA ALA A 243 -8.25 18.50 9.67
C ALA A 243 -9.78 18.57 9.54
N LYS A 244 -10.27 18.69 8.30
CA LYS A 244 -11.69 18.67 7.93
C LYS A 244 -11.92 17.43 7.08
N GLY A 245 -12.73 16.51 7.56
CA GLY A 245 -12.76 15.19 6.97
C GLY A 245 -13.84 14.27 7.50
N ALA A 246 -13.71 13.01 7.10
CA ALA A 246 -14.57 11.92 7.53
C ALA A 246 -13.76 10.62 7.69
N ASN A 247 -14.39 9.62 8.30
CA ASN A 247 -13.90 8.25 8.27
C ASN A 247 -14.35 7.60 6.95
N TYR A 248 -13.39 7.03 6.24
CA TYR A 248 -13.59 6.26 5.03
C TYR A 248 -13.69 4.78 5.39
N ILE A 249 -14.71 4.12 4.84
CA ILE A 249 -14.92 2.67 4.89
C ILE A 249 -14.99 2.11 3.46
N PRO A 250 -14.77 0.80 3.26
CA PRO A 250 -14.84 0.19 1.93
C PRO A 250 -16.16 0.51 1.21
N CYS A 251 -16.07 0.80 -0.09
CA CYS A 251 -17.23 1.23 -0.89
C CYS A 251 -18.22 0.10 -1.24
N ASP A 252 -17.90 -1.16 -0.92
CA ASP A 252 -18.74 -2.34 -1.16
C ASP A 252 -18.36 -3.48 -0.19
N ASN A 253 -19.27 -4.42 0.05
CA ASN A 253 -18.98 -5.69 0.74
C ASN A 253 -18.19 -6.66 -0.15
N PHE A 254 -18.29 -6.50 -1.47
CA PHE A 254 -17.59 -7.30 -2.47
C PHE A 254 -16.57 -6.44 -3.19
N LEU A 255 -15.40 -6.28 -2.55
CA LEU A 255 -14.32 -5.39 -2.98
C LEU A 255 -13.97 -5.42 -4.48
N PRO A 256 -13.91 -6.59 -5.17
CA PRO A 256 -13.58 -6.62 -6.59
C PRO A 256 -14.59 -5.93 -7.52
N ARG A 257 -15.77 -5.56 -7.02
CA ARG A 257 -16.80 -4.84 -7.77
C ARG A 257 -16.64 -3.32 -7.73
N VAL A 258 -15.80 -2.80 -6.84
CA VAL A 258 -15.58 -1.36 -6.71
C VAL A 258 -14.80 -0.86 -7.93
N THR A 259 -15.45 -0.03 -8.74
CA THR A 259 -14.83 0.49 -9.97
C THR A 259 -13.99 1.74 -9.71
N LYS A 260 -13.12 2.09 -10.66
CA LYS A 260 -12.36 3.34 -10.63
C LYS A 260 -13.28 4.56 -10.58
N GLU A 261 -14.40 4.54 -11.29
CA GLU A 261 -15.38 5.63 -11.28
C GLU A 261 -15.99 5.81 -9.88
N LYS A 262 -16.25 4.72 -9.16
CA LYS A 262 -16.73 4.79 -7.78
C LYS A 262 -15.69 5.41 -6.85
N TYR A 263 -14.42 4.98 -6.93
CA TYR A 263 -13.33 5.59 -6.16
C TYR A 263 -13.20 7.09 -6.47
N LYS A 264 -13.12 7.45 -7.75
CA LYS A 264 -12.99 8.84 -8.18
C LYS A 264 -14.15 9.69 -7.70
N LYS A 265 -15.39 9.19 -7.81
CA LYS A 265 -16.56 9.89 -7.31
C LYS A 265 -16.45 10.11 -5.80
N THR A 266 -16.14 9.09 -5.01
CA THR A 266 -16.05 9.20 -3.54
C THR A 266 -14.99 10.23 -3.11
N ILE A 267 -13.81 10.24 -3.75
CA ILE A 267 -12.78 11.25 -3.46
C ILE A 267 -13.25 12.65 -3.87
N LEU A 268 -13.83 12.80 -5.06
CA LEU A 268 -14.34 14.09 -5.50
C LEU A 268 -15.49 14.60 -4.62
N ASP A 269 -16.35 13.73 -4.10
CA ASP A 269 -17.39 14.12 -3.15
C ASP A 269 -16.75 14.77 -1.90
N ALA A 270 -15.68 14.17 -1.34
CA ALA A 270 -14.95 14.74 -0.21
C ALA A 270 -14.29 16.09 -0.56
N VAL A 271 -13.65 16.18 -1.73
CA VAL A 271 -13.01 17.41 -2.24
C VAL A 271 -14.03 18.54 -2.39
N ASN A 272 -15.18 18.25 -3.01
CA ASN A 272 -16.24 19.21 -3.33
C ASN A 272 -16.94 19.76 -2.08
N VAL A 273 -16.87 19.07 -0.95
CA VAL A 273 -17.34 19.57 0.36
C VAL A 273 -16.19 20.09 1.23
N ASN A 274 -15.07 20.45 0.60
CA ASN A 274 -13.90 21.11 1.20
C ASN A 274 -13.19 20.30 2.30
N MET A 275 -13.29 18.97 2.28
CA MET A 275 -12.45 18.11 3.11
C MET A 275 -10.99 18.16 2.65
N ASN A 276 -10.08 18.01 3.59
CA ASN A 276 -8.64 17.93 3.37
C ASN A 276 -8.01 16.66 3.96
N MET A 277 -8.78 15.82 4.63
CA MET A 277 -8.33 14.55 5.20
C MET A 277 -9.41 13.48 5.18
N LEU A 278 -9.03 12.23 4.92
CA LEU A 278 -9.85 11.05 5.14
C LEU A 278 -9.09 10.07 6.05
N ARG A 279 -9.80 9.49 7.04
CA ARG A 279 -9.25 8.39 7.84
C ARG A 279 -9.69 7.06 7.24
N VAL A 280 -8.75 6.28 6.69
CA VAL A 280 -9.01 4.90 6.27
C VAL A 280 -9.10 4.05 7.52
N TRP A 281 -10.33 3.67 7.87
CA TRP A 281 -10.65 3.05 9.15
C TRP A 281 -10.21 1.57 9.25
N GLY A 282 -9.69 1.19 10.41
CA GLY A 282 -8.99 -0.08 10.65
C GLY A 282 -9.80 -1.38 10.59
N GLY A 283 -11.13 -1.39 10.47
CA GLY A 283 -11.85 -2.65 10.23
C GLY A 283 -12.14 -2.93 8.76
N GLY A 284 -11.67 -2.05 7.86
CA GLY A 284 -11.79 -2.18 6.42
C GLY A 284 -10.61 -2.92 5.79
N ILE A 285 -10.04 -2.33 4.73
CA ILE A 285 -8.86 -2.82 4.01
C ILE A 285 -7.83 -1.71 3.83
N TYR A 286 -6.59 -2.09 3.54
CA TYR A 286 -5.70 -1.20 2.79
C TYR A 286 -6.27 -1.07 1.37
N GLU A 287 -6.51 0.16 0.95
CA GLU A 287 -7.26 0.42 -0.28
C GLU A 287 -6.45 0.07 -1.54
N ASP A 288 -7.10 0.15 -2.70
CA ASP A 288 -6.44 0.05 -4.00
C ASP A 288 -5.46 1.22 -4.21
N ASP A 289 -4.36 1.00 -4.94
CA ASP A 289 -3.39 2.06 -5.25
C ASP A 289 -4.06 3.28 -5.90
N TYR A 290 -5.12 3.06 -6.68
CA TYR A 290 -5.89 4.13 -7.31
C TYR A 290 -6.59 5.07 -6.31
N PHE A 291 -7.00 4.58 -5.13
CA PHE A 291 -7.53 5.43 -4.07
C PHE A 291 -6.47 6.42 -3.57
N TYR A 292 -5.26 5.93 -3.31
CA TYR A 292 -4.15 6.76 -2.84
C TYR A 292 -3.68 7.73 -3.93
N ASP A 293 -3.63 7.29 -5.19
CA ASP A 293 -3.34 8.15 -6.35
C ASP A 293 -4.33 9.32 -6.46
N LEU A 294 -5.64 9.06 -6.24
CA LEU A 294 -6.67 10.11 -6.24
C LEU A 294 -6.52 11.06 -5.05
N CYS A 295 -6.21 10.55 -3.86
CA CYS A 295 -5.93 11.37 -2.69
C CYS A 295 -4.71 12.29 -2.93
N ASP A 296 -3.65 11.75 -3.52
CA ASP A 296 -2.47 12.51 -3.93
C ASP A 296 -2.83 13.57 -4.98
N GLU A 297 -3.58 13.21 -6.01
CA GLU A 297 -3.96 14.13 -7.11
C GLU A 297 -4.87 15.27 -6.65
N TYR A 298 -5.79 15.00 -5.71
CA TYR A 298 -6.78 15.97 -5.25
C TYR A 298 -6.46 16.62 -3.90
N GLY A 299 -5.28 16.34 -3.33
CA GLY A 299 -4.85 17.00 -2.10
C GLY A 299 -5.54 16.51 -0.83
N ILE A 300 -5.94 15.25 -0.76
CA ILE A 300 -6.56 14.66 0.44
C ILE A 300 -5.48 13.95 1.27
N LEU A 301 -5.25 14.43 2.49
CA LEU A 301 -4.41 13.71 3.45
C LEU A 301 -5.08 12.40 3.86
N VAL A 302 -4.30 11.35 4.05
CA VAL A 302 -4.80 10.06 4.52
C VAL A 302 -4.28 9.79 5.93
N TRP A 303 -5.19 9.65 6.89
CA TRP A 303 -4.89 8.99 8.15
C TRP A 303 -5.11 7.49 7.94
N GLN A 304 -4.02 6.74 7.87
CA GLN A 304 -4.07 5.29 7.64
C GLN A 304 -4.02 4.53 8.97
N ASP A 305 -5.10 3.85 9.33
CA ASP A 305 -5.05 2.83 10.38
C ASP A 305 -4.35 1.57 9.84
N PHE A 306 -3.74 0.77 10.73
CA PHE A 306 -3.56 -0.65 10.43
C PHE A 306 -4.91 -1.36 10.54
N MET A 307 -5.09 -2.48 9.82
CA MET A 307 -6.38 -3.18 9.76
C MET A 307 -6.70 -3.99 11.03
N PHE A 308 -6.91 -3.27 12.13
CA PHE A 308 -7.37 -3.72 13.44
C PHE A 308 -8.37 -2.70 13.99
N ALA A 309 -9.52 -3.14 14.51
CA ALA A 309 -10.54 -2.23 15.05
C ALA A 309 -11.42 -2.89 16.10
N CYS A 310 -11.67 -2.16 17.20
CA CYS A 310 -12.75 -2.42 18.17
C CYS A 310 -12.83 -3.87 18.69
N SER A 311 -11.70 -4.57 18.78
CA SER A 311 -11.60 -5.94 19.28
C SER A 311 -10.25 -6.13 19.95
N MET A 312 -10.20 -7.06 20.90
CA MET A 312 -8.94 -7.57 21.42
C MET A 312 -8.38 -8.61 20.44
N TYR A 313 -7.07 -8.57 20.19
CA TYR A 313 -6.42 -9.47 19.25
C TYR A 313 -5.38 -10.36 19.97
N PRO A 314 -5.17 -11.61 19.52
CA PRO A 314 -4.11 -12.49 20.01
C PRO A 314 -2.69 -12.00 19.79
#